data_AF-Q8J2U1-F1
#
_entry.id   AF-Q8J2U1-F1
#
_cell.length_a   1.000
_cell.length_b   1.000
_cell.length_c   1.000
_cell.angle_alpha   90.00
_cell.angle_beta   90.00
_cell.angle_gamma   90.00
#
_symmetry.space_group_name_H-M   'P 1'
#
loop_
_entity.id
_entity.type
_entity.pdbx_description
1 polymer ?
#
loop_
_entity_poly.entity_id
_entity_poly.type
_entity_poly.pdbx_seq_one_letter_code
_entity_poly.pdbx_strand_id
1 'polypeptide(L)'
;MGSGFVKAPFYKLLSPGPVDNIFNFRDAKLHSTRRKLYAKGFTLNSLRQQWEPTIRNIVALTVERIRHDAQQGEAEILGWWTLMANETVCKLTFNGGHDTVRNGTKDPFVLMLERRMGDLAHLLQHFAPPLYYLGRLLGRAEPRLHDVFFSQETMFEAGKHVVAIARSARDAEGDRNLFVKALAAGDLESKI
;
A
#
# COMPACT_ATOMS: atom_id res chain seq x y z
N MET A 1 5.33 25.83 4.77
CA MET A 1 5.59 24.96 3.58
C MET A 1 6.08 25.87 2.47
N GLY A 2 7.38 25.92 2.18
CA GLY A 2 7.89 26.98 1.27
C GLY A 2 9.40 26.97 1.03
N SER A 3 10.05 25.81 1.00
CA SER A 3 11.50 25.75 0.75
C SER A 3 11.88 25.67 -0.73
N GLY A 4 10.92 25.61 -1.66
CA GLY A 4 11.19 25.54 -3.11
C GLY A 4 11.82 24.23 -3.61
N PHE A 5 12.24 23.33 -2.71
CA PHE A 5 12.82 22.05 -3.06
C PHE A 5 11.75 21.08 -3.55
N VAL A 6 11.84 20.73 -4.83
CA VAL A 6 11.05 19.69 -5.48
C VAL A 6 11.81 18.37 -5.49
N LYS A 7 11.08 17.25 -5.41
CA LYS A 7 11.67 15.91 -5.46
C LYS A 7 12.51 15.73 -6.73
N ALA A 8 13.61 14.99 -6.59
CA ALA A 8 14.54 14.71 -7.67
C ALA A 8 13.81 13.97 -8.83
N PRO A 9 14.27 14.13 -10.09
CA PRO A 9 13.69 13.44 -11.24
C PRO A 9 13.61 11.91 -11.09
N PHE A 10 14.51 11.32 -10.31
CA PHE A 10 14.52 9.89 -9.99
C PHE A 10 13.19 9.36 -9.42
N TYR A 11 12.43 10.18 -8.68
CA TYR A 11 11.12 9.77 -8.16
C TYR A 11 10.10 9.44 -9.26
N LYS A 12 10.28 9.98 -10.48
CA LYS A 12 9.46 9.62 -11.64
C LYS A 12 9.70 8.17 -12.09
N LEU A 13 10.93 7.68 -11.92
CA LEU A 13 11.30 6.30 -12.28
C LEU A 13 10.74 5.27 -11.29
N LEU A 14 10.44 5.70 -10.06
CA LEU A 14 9.79 4.91 -9.02
C LEU A 14 8.26 4.95 -9.07
N SER A 15 7.69 5.54 -10.13
CA SER A 15 6.25 5.64 -10.35
C SER A 15 5.85 4.66 -11.44
N PRO A 16 5.58 3.38 -11.12
CA PRO A 16 5.23 2.37 -12.10
C PRO A 16 3.83 2.56 -12.72
N GLY A 17 3.04 3.51 -12.23
CA GLY A 17 1.66 3.70 -12.64
C GLY A 17 1.42 4.72 -13.75
N PRO A 18 0.27 4.63 -14.44
CA PRO A 18 -0.14 5.62 -15.44
C PRO A 18 -0.39 7.00 -14.83
N VAL A 19 -0.54 7.08 -13.50
CA VAL A 19 -0.69 8.31 -12.75
C VAL A 19 0.33 8.30 -11.61
N ASP A 20 1.00 9.43 -11.41
CA ASP A 20 1.92 9.60 -10.29
C ASP A 20 1.21 9.33 -8.94
N ASN A 21 1.86 8.55 -8.09
CA ASN A 21 1.38 8.29 -6.74
C ASN A 21 1.65 9.51 -5.83
N ILE A 22 0.98 9.56 -4.68
CA ILE A 22 1.14 10.68 -3.73
C ILE A 22 2.58 10.86 -3.24
N PHE A 23 3.38 9.79 -3.24
CA PHE A 23 4.77 9.81 -2.81
C PHE A 23 5.75 10.28 -3.90
N ASN A 24 5.34 10.33 -5.16
CA ASN A 24 6.22 10.64 -6.29
C ASN A 24 5.91 11.98 -6.97
N PHE A 25 4.81 12.66 -6.62
CA PHE A 25 4.52 13.98 -7.16
C PHE A 25 5.68 14.96 -6.99
N ARG A 26 6.10 15.54 -8.12
CA ARG A 26 7.02 16.67 -8.17
C ARG A 26 6.30 18.01 -8.22
N ASP A 27 5.09 18.05 -8.77
CA ASP A 27 4.23 19.24 -8.72
C ASP A 27 3.66 19.42 -7.31
N ALA A 28 4.08 20.49 -6.66
CA ALA A 28 3.68 20.83 -5.30
C ALA A 28 2.18 21.14 -5.17
N LYS A 29 1.55 21.72 -6.21
CA LYS A 29 0.12 22.06 -6.20
C LYS A 29 -0.72 20.78 -6.28
N LEU A 30 -0.40 19.88 -7.22
CA LEU A 30 -1.07 18.58 -7.33
C LEU A 30 -0.87 17.72 -6.08
N HIS A 31 0.34 17.69 -5.54
CA HIS A 31 0.63 16.99 -4.29
C HIS A 31 -0.19 17.55 -3.12
N SER A 32 -0.24 18.88 -2.97
CA SER A 32 -0.97 19.54 -1.89
C SER A 32 -2.47 19.22 -1.94
N THR A 33 -3.09 19.32 -3.11
CA THR A 33 -4.50 18.99 -3.31
C THR A 33 -4.80 17.52 -2.94
N ARG A 34 -4.01 16.57 -3.47
CA ARG A 34 -4.19 15.15 -3.15
C ARG A 34 -3.93 14.85 -1.67
N ARG A 35 -2.89 15.41 -1.06
CA ARG A 35 -2.61 15.26 0.38
C ARG A 35 -3.74 15.79 1.24
N LYS A 36 -4.36 16.91 0.87
CA LYS A 36 -5.49 17.50 1.60
C LYS A 36 -6.71 16.56 1.65
N LEU A 37 -6.97 15.83 0.56
CA LEU A 37 -8.03 14.81 0.52
C LEU A 37 -7.79 13.69 1.55
N TYR A 38 -6.57 13.15 1.61
CA TYR A 38 -6.23 12.11 2.58
C TYR A 38 -6.18 12.64 4.03
N ALA A 39 -5.67 13.86 4.24
CA ALA A 39 -5.44 14.42 5.58
C ALA A 39 -6.70 14.44 6.47
N LYS A 40 -7.89 14.55 5.88
CA LYS A 40 -9.18 14.52 6.60
C LYS A 40 -9.41 13.19 7.33
N GLY A 41 -8.98 12.07 6.75
CA GLY A 41 -9.05 10.74 7.36
C GLY A 41 -8.01 10.50 8.46
N PHE A 42 -6.87 11.20 8.40
CA PHE A 42 -5.74 11.05 9.32
C PHE A 42 -5.75 12.08 10.47
N THR A 43 -6.90 12.65 10.82
CA THR A 43 -6.98 13.56 11.98
C THR A 43 -6.83 12.78 13.28
N LEU A 44 -6.19 13.39 14.29
CA LEU A 44 -5.93 12.74 15.58
C LEU A 44 -7.22 12.18 16.23
N ASN A 45 -8.31 12.95 16.18
CA ASN A 45 -9.58 12.52 16.75
C ASN A 45 -10.18 11.34 15.99
N SER A 46 -10.15 11.37 14.65
CA SER A 46 -10.61 10.23 13.84
C SER A 46 -9.76 8.99 14.06
N LEU A 47 -8.44 9.14 14.25
CA LEU A 47 -7.54 8.03 14.51
C LEU A 47 -7.82 7.38 15.87
N ARG A 48 -7.95 8.20 16.92
CA ARG A 48 -8.20 7.70 18.28
C ARG A 48 -9.56 7.04 18.41
N GLN A 49 -10.63 7.71 17.97
CA GLN A 49 -11.99 7.21 18.16
C GLN A 49 -12.27 5.92 17.40
N GLN A 50 -11.71 5.75 16.20
CA GLN A 50 -12.08 4.64 15.32
C GLN A 50 -11.06 3.50 15.33
N TRP A 51 -9.78 3.81 15.51
CA TRP A 51 -8.72 2.85 15.21
C TRP A 51 -7.82 2.50 16.41
N GLU A 52 -7.83 3.30 17.47
CA GLU A 52 -7.01 3.01 18.67
C GLU A 52 -7.27 1.62 19.26
N PRO A 53 -8.53 1.15 19.42
CA PRO A 53 -8.78 -0.19 19.96
C PRO A 53 -8.19 -1.28 19.06
N THR A 54 -8.38 -1.17 17.75
CA THR A 54 -7.89 -2.14 16.77
C THR A 54 -6.36 -2.19 16.75
N ILE A 55 -5.69 -1.03 16.70
CA ILE A 55 -4.23 -0.95 16.70
C ILE A 55 -3.67 -1.51 18.01
N ARG A 56 -4.28 -1.18 19.16
CA ARG A 56 -3.86 -1.72 20.45
C ARG A 56 -3.92 -3.24 20.49
N ASN A 57 -4.96 -3.84 19.92
CA ASN A 57 -5.09 -5.30 19.84
C ASN A 57 -4.00 -5.93 18.96
N ILE A 58 -3.74 -5.35 17.79
CA ILE A 58 -2.67 -5.84 16.87
C ILE A 58 -1.30 -5.75 17.58
N VAL A 59 -1.02 -4.63 18.25
CA VAL A 59 0.23 -4.44 18.99
C VAL A 59 0.36 -5.43 20.15
N ALA A 60 -0.70 -5.63 20.94
CA ALA A 60 -0.69 -6.59 22.03
C ALA A 60 -0.40 -8.02 21.54
N LEU A 61 -1.08 -8.43 20.46
CA LEU A 61 -0.84 -9.74 19.84
C LEU A 61 0.59 -9.88 19.30
N THR A 62 1.13 -8.82 18.71
CA THR A 62 2.52 -8.82 18.21
C THR A 62 3.52 -9.04 19.34
N VAL A 63 3.34 -8.33 20.46
CA VAL A 63 4.21 -8.47 21.63
C VAL A 63 4.07 -9.86 22.26
N GLU A 64 2.86 -10.43 22.28
CA GLU A 64 2.62 -11.79 22.74
C GLU A 64 3.36 -12.82 21.88
N ARG A 65 3.34 -12.67 20.55
CA ARG A 65 4.09 -13.52 19.62
C ARG A 65 5.60 -13.41 19.79
N ILE A 66 6.12 -12.19 19.90
CA ILE A 66 7.53 -11.95 20.19
C ILE A 66 7.95 -12.63 21.50
N ARG A 67 7.13 -12.49 22.55
CA ARG A 67 7.39 -13.13 23.85
C ARG A 67 7.42 -14.65 23.73
N HIS A 68 6.45 -15.23 23.01
CA HIS A 68 6.38 -16.66 22.79
C HIS A 68 7.66 -17.18 22.10
N ASP A 69 8.09 -16.54 21.02
CA ASP A 69 9.29 -16.97 20.28
C ASP A 69 10.56 -16.78 21.12
N ALA A 70 10.65 -15.69 21.89
CA ALA A 70 11.78 -15.45 22.78
C ALA A 70 11.88 -16.52 23.89
N GLN A 71 10.75 -17.07 24.34
CA GLN A 71 10.72 -18.19 25.29
C GLN A 71 11.14 -19.52 24.65
N GLN A 72 10.99 -19.67 23.33
CA GLN A 72 11.45 -20.85 22.58
C GLN A 72 12.93 -20.75 22.14
N GLY A 73 13.56 -19.58 22.33
CA GLY A 73 15.01 -19.40 22.20
C GLY A 73 15.40 -18.07 21.55
N GLU A 74 14.94 -17.84 20.32
CA GLU A 74 15.26 -16.66 19.53
C GLU A 74 13.99 -16.05 18.93
N ALA A 75 13.89 -14.72 18.94
CA ALA A 75 12.76 -13.99 18.37
C ALA A 75 13.22 -13.00 17.31
N GLU A 76 12.68 -13.10 16.10
CA GLU A 76 12.93 -12.14 15.03
C GLU A 76 12.07 -10.88 15.22
N ILE A 77 12.60 -9.90 15.96
CA ILE A 77 11.90 -8.67 16.31
C ILE A 77 11.48 -7.86 15.07
N LEU A 78 12.36 -7.76 14.07
CA LEU A 78 12.10 -6.99 12.86
C LEU A 78 10.97 -7.59 12.01
N GLY A 79 10.92 -8.92 11.90
CA GLY A 79 9.87 -9.63 11.19
C GLY A 79 8.50 -9.38 11.80
N TRP A 80 8.38 -9.53 13.13
CA TRP A 80 7.14 -9.29 13.86
C TRP A 80 6.65 -7.83 13.75
N TRP A 81 7.55 -6.85 13.85
CA TRP A 81 7.16 -5.45 13.64
C TRP A 81 6.74 -5.16 12.20
N THR A 82 7.35 -5.82 11.23
CA THR A 82 6.96 -5.70 9.82
C THR A 82 5.56 -6.25 9.59
N LEU A 83 5.23 -7.40 10.18
CA LEU A 83 3.87 -7.98 10.13
C LEU A 83 2.84 -7.06 10.79
N MET A 84 3.18 -6.50 11.96
CA MET A 84 2.33 -5.55 12.70
C MET A 84 2.05 -4.28 11.89
N ALA A 85 3.09 -3.67 11.32
CA ALA A 85 2.96 -2.47 10.52
C ALA A 85 2.11 -2.74 9.28
N ASN A 86 2.33 -3.88 8.63
CA ASN A 86 1.57 -4.29 7.47
C ASN A 86 0.08 -4.49 7.78
N GLU A 87 -0.25 -5.29 8.80
CA GLU A 87 -1.65 -5.52 9.20
C GLU A 87 -2.34 -4.20 9.56
N THR A 88 -1.65 -3.33 10.31
CA THR A 88 -2.17 -2.00 10.66
C THR A 88 -2.46 -1.16 9.42
N VAL A 89 -1.53 -1.06 8.47
CA VAL A 89 -1.71 -0.27 7.26
C VAL A 89 -2.83 -0.85 6.40
N CYS A 90 -2.85 -2.16 6.14
CA CYS A 90 -3.87 -2.82 5.34
C CYS A 90 -5.28 -2.67 5.95
N LYS A 91 -5.38 -2.77 7.28
CA LYS A 91 -6.65 -2.59 8.00
C LYS A 91 -7.16 -1.15 7.89
N LEU A 92 -6.30 -0.16 8.16
CA LEU A 92 -6.67 1.26 8.12
C LEU A 92 -7.05 1.72 6.71
N THR A 93 -6.33 1.25 5.70
CA THR A 93 -6.44 1.74 4.33
C THR A 93 -7.51 1.02 3.53
N PHE A 94 -7.55 -0.31 3.61
CA PHE A 94 -8.37 -1.17 2.75
C PHE A 94 -9.42 -1.98 3.52
N ASN A 95 -9.42 -1.92 4.85
CA ASN A 95 -10.13 -2.89 5.70
C ASN A 95 -9.75 -4.35 5.36
N GLY A 96 -8.49 -4.58 4.97
CA GLY A 96 -7.95 -5.88 4.57
C GLY A 96 -6.77 -6.32 5.44
N GLY A 97 -6.15 -7.46 5.10
CA GLY A 97 -4.94 -7.95 5.78
C GLY A 97 -5.17 -8.51 7.19
N HIS A 98 -6.33 -9.10 7.44
CA HIS A 98 -6.69 -9.67 8.74
C HIS A 98 -5.78 -10.84 9.15
N ASP A 99 -5.46 -10.91 10.43
CA ASP A 99 -4.80 -12.06 11.06
C ASP A 99 -3.38 -12.35 10.53
N THR A 100 -2.71 -11.37 9.92
CA THR A 100 -1.34 -11.50 9.42
C THR A 100 -0.37 -11.76 10.59
N VAL A 101 -0.52 -11.03 11.69
CA VAL A 101 0.23 -11.23 12.94
C VAL A 101 -0.18 -12.53 13.64
N ARG A 102 -1.47 -12.88 13.62
CA ARG A 102 -1.95 -14.14 14.22
C ARG A 102 -1.33 -15.35 13.54
N ASN A 103 -1.29 -15.34 12.21
CA ASN A 103 -0.84 -16.47 11.39
C ASN A 103 0.67 -16.48 11.17
N GLY A 104 1.38 -15.39 11.51
CA GLY A 104 2.83 -15.27 11.31
C GLY A 104 3.25 -15.29 9.83
N THR A 105 2.30 -15.14 8.90
CA THR A 105 2.52 -15.25 7.46
C THR A 105 2.17 -13.92 6.80
N LYS A 106 3.06 -13.44 5.93
CA LYS A 106 2.81 -12.24 5.14
C LYS A 106 1.74 -12.52 4.09
N ASP A 107 0.82 -11.59 3.92
CA ASP A 107 -0.15 -11.64 2.83
C ASP A 107 0.59 -11.66 1.47
N PRO A 108 0.17 -12.48 0.49
CA PRO A 108 0.80 -12.55 -0.83
C PRO A 108 0.94 -11.19 -1.53
N PHE A 109 -0.03 -10.28 -1.34
CA PHE A 109 0.03 -8.92 -1.86
C PHE A 109 1.20 -8.13 -1.27
N VAL A 110 1.48 -8.34 0.00
CA VAL A 110 2.52 -7.65 0.76
C VAL A 110 3.89 -8.19 0.37
N LEU A 111 4.00 -9.50 0.19
CA LEU A 111 5.19 -10.13 -0.38
C LEU A 111 5.49 -9.60 -1.79
N MET A 112 4.45 -9.40 -2.61
CA MET A 112 4.61 -8.82 -3.95
C MET A 112 5.13 -7.37 -3.88
N LEU A 113 4.62 -6.57 -2.93
CA LEU A 113 5.09 -5.20 -2.70
C LEU A 113 6.53 -5.14 -2.16
N GLU A 114 6.85 -5.94 -1.14
CA GLU A 114 8.18 -5.99 -0.53
C GLU A 114 9.26 -6.40 -1.51
N ARG A 115 8.97 -7.41 -2.34
CA ARG A 115 9.92 -7.89 -3.35
C ARG A 115 10.16 -6.86 -4.46
N ARG A 116 9.35 -5.80 -4.52
CA ARG A 116 9.51 -4.67 -5.43
C ARG A 116 9.70 -5.09 -6.89
N MET A 117 9.07 -6.21 -7.25
CA MET A 117 9.30 -6.93 -8.51
C MET A 117 8.95 -6.05 -9.71
N GLY A 118 7.94 -5.18 -9.56
CA GLY A 118 7.52 -4.24 -10.59
C GLY A 118 8.51 -3.11 -10.88
N ASP A 119 9.36 -2.72 -9.92
CA ASP A 119 10.33 -1.64 -10.13
C ASP A 119 11.50 -2.14 -10.98
N LEU A 120 11.92 -3.41 -10.82
CA LEU A 120 12.95 -4.03 -11.66
C LEU A 120 12.50 -4.08 -13.13
N ALA A 121 11.26 -4.49 -13.38
CA ALA A 121 10.70 -4.49 -14.73
C ALA A 121 10.61 -3.06 -15.33
N HIS A 122 10.24 -2.06 -14.52
CA HIS A 122 10.17 -0.66 -14.94
C HIS A 122 11.55 -0.08 -15.27
N LEU A 123 12.56 -0.40 -14.47
CA LEU A 123 13.95 -0.01 -14.74
C LEU A 123 14.48 -0.68 -16.00
N LEU A 124 14.21 -1.98 -16.21
CA LEU A 124 14.58 -2.69 -17.43
C LEU A 124 13.92 -2.09 -18.68
N GLN A 125 12.65 -1.69 -18.59
CA GLN A 125 11.97 -0.97 -19.68
C GLN A 125 12.68 0.34 -20.04
N HIS A 126 13.22 1.06 -19.05
CA HIS A 126 13.88 2.35 -19.27
C HIS A 126 15.32 2.22 -19.79
N PHE A 127 16.11 1.30 -19.23
CA PHE A 127 17.54 1.17 -19.53
C PHE A 127 17.86 0.15 -20.62
N ALA A 128 17.03 -0.88 -20.79
CA ALA A 128 17.25 -1.94 -21.78
C ALA A 128 15.92 -2.45 -22.38
N PRO A 129 15.23 -1.64 -23.20
CA PRO A 129 13.93 -2.01 -23.77
C PRO A 129 13.88 -3.38 -24.47
N PRO A 130 14.89 -3.82 -25.25
CA PRO A 130 14.86 -5.13 -25.89
C PRO A 130 14.81 -6.28 -24.88
N LEU A 131 15.54 -6.15 -23.77
CA LEU A 131 15.57 -7.15 -22.70
C LEU A 131 14.23 -7.19 -21.94
N TYR A 132 13.56 -6.06 -21.78
CA TYR A 132 12.20 -6.00 -21.22
C TYR A 132 11.18 -6.76 -22.08
N TYR A 133 11.16 -6.54 -23.40
CA TYR A 133 10.20 -7.24 -24.28
C TYR A 133 10.49 -8.74 -24.37
N LEU A 134 11.76 -9.15 -24.39
CA LEU A 134 12.16 -10.55 -24.32
C LEU A 134 11.77 -11.18 -22.98
N GLY A 135 12.02 -10.49 -21.87
CA GLY A 135 11.63 -10.93 -20.54
C GLY A 135 10.12 -11.07 -20.38
N ARG A 136 9.33 -10.17 -20.98
CA ARG A 136 7.86 -10.25 -20.99
C ARG A 136 7.32 -11.40 -21.85
N LEU A 137 7.98 -11.72 -22.97
CA LEU A 137 7.67 -12.91 -23.77
C LEU A 137 7.94 -14.20 -22.99
N LEU A 138 9.11 -14.30 -22.35
CA LEU A 138 9.48 -15.44 -21.50
C LEU A 138 8.59 -15.56 -20.25
N GLY A 139 8.15 -14.42 -19.70
CA GLY A 139 7.21 -14.36 -18.59
C GLY A 139 5.84 -14.96 -18.87
N ARG A 140 5.45 -15.18 -20.14
CA ARG A 140 4.23 -15.92 -20.47
C ARG A 140 4.38 -17.43 -20.33
N ALA A 141 5.62 -17.94 -20.37
CA ALA A 141 5.91 -19.36 -20.26
C ALA A 141 6.35 -19.77 -18.85
N GLU A 142 7.02 -18.87 -18.10
CA GLU A 142 7.56 -19.16 -16.78
C GLU A 142 6.86 -18.33 -15.67
N PRO A 143 6.23 -18.98 -14.67
CA PRO A 143 5.49 -18.28 -13.59
C PRO A 143 6.34 -17.30 -12.78
N ARG A 144 7.62 -17.62 -12.54
CA ARG A 144 8.52 -16.75 -11.76
C ARG A 144 8.84 -15.44 -12.47
N LEU A 145 8.91 -15.47 -13.81
CA LEU A 145 9.12 -14.27 -14.62
C LEU A 145 7.81 -13.53 -14.84
N HIS A 146 6.69 -14.24 -14.90
CA HIS A 146 5.36 -13.64 -14.93
C HIS A 146 5.16 -12.68 -13.76
N ASP A 147 5.46 -13.13 -12.54
CA ASP A 147 5.34 -12.30 -11.33
C ASP A 147 6.21 -11.04 -11.38
N VAL A 148 7.33 -11.05 -12.10
CA VAL A 148 8.21 -9.87 -12.21
C VAL A 148 7.71 -8.88 -13.25
N PHE A 149 7.37 -9.36 -14.45
CA PHE A 149 7.00 -8.48 -15.57
C PHE A 149 5.54 -8.04 -15.52
N PHE A 150 4.66 -8.79 -14.84
CA PHE A 150 3.24 -8.51 -14.74
C PHE A 150 2.77 -8.11 -13.33
N SER A 151 3.64 -8.05 -12.31
CA SER A 151 3.23 -7.62 -10.94
C SER A 151 2.50 -6.28 -10.91
N GLN A 152 2.87 -5.35 -11.81
CA GLN A 152 2.22 -4.05 -11.86
C GLN A 152 0.75 -4.17 -12.28
N GLU A 153 0.46 -5.02 -13.27
CA GLU A 153 -0.92 -5.25 -13.75
C GLU A 153 -1.74 -5.92 -12.64
N THR A 154 -1.19 -6.96 -12.00
CA THR A 154 -1.81 -7.63 -10.84
C THR A 154 -2.07 -6.66 -9.69
N MET A 155 -1.12 -5.76 -9.39
CA MET A 155 -1.27 -4.74 -8.36
C MET A 155 -2.37 -3.72 -8.70
N PHE A 156 -2.45 -3.27 -9.97
CA PHE A 156 -3.50 -2.36 -10.41
C PHE A 156 -4.88 -3.02 -10.41
N GLU A 157 -4.99 -4.29 -10.77
CA GLU A 157 -6.24 -5.04 -10.68
C GLU A 157 -6.70 -5.22 -9.24
N ALA A 158 -5.81 -5.62 -8.34
CA ALA A 158 -6.10 -5.69 -6.90
C ALA A 158 -6.57 -4.32 -6.38
N GLY A 159 -5.90 -3.24 -6.77
CA GLY A 159 -6.30 -1.87 -6.43
C GLY A 159 -7.69 -1.50 -6.95
N LYS A 160 -8.02 -1.84 -8.21
CA LYS A 160 -9.35 -1.60 -8.79
C LYS A 160 -10.44 -2.34 -8.01
N HIS A 161 -10.19 -3.59 -7.62
CA HIS A 161 -11.13 -4.38 -6.84
C HIS A 161 -11.42 -3.74 -5.48
N VAL A 162 -10.38 -3.27 -4.76
CA VAL A 162 -10.57 -2.59 -3.48
C VAL A 162 -11.30 -1.26 -3.63
N VAL A 163 -11.04 -0.49 -4.69
CA VAL A 163 -11.79 0.74 -4.98
C VAL A 163 -13.26 0.43 -5.31
N ALA A 164 -13.54 -0.64 -6.04
CA ALA A 164 -14.89 -1.07 -6.33
C ALA A 164 -15.67 -1.42 -5.06
N ILE A 165 -15.05 -2.19 -4.15
CA ILE A 165 -15.62 -2.51 -2.82
C ILE A 165 -15.83 -1.23 -2.00
N ALA A 166 -14.85 -0.31 -1.99
CA ALA A 166 -14.97 0.95 -1.26
C ALA A 166 -16.13 1.81 -1.80
N ARG A 167 -16.39 1.77 -3.12
CA ARG A 167 -17.51 2.49 -3.73
C ARG A 167 -18.86 1.84 -3.44
N SER A 168 -18.95 0.51 -3.41
CA SER A 168 -20.19 -0.20 -3.06
C SER A 168 -20.49 -0.16 -1.55
N ALA A 169 -19.46 -0.14 -0.70
CA ALA A 169 -19.60 -0.02 0.74
C ALA A 169 -20.03 1.39 1.20
N ARG A 170 -20.07 2.36 0.28
CA ARG A 170 -20.53 3.73 0.54
C ARG A 170 -22.00 3.78 1.01
N ASP A 171 -22.78 2.76 0.65
CA ASP A 171 -24.20 2.62 0.99
C ASP A 171 -24.44 1.81 2.28
N ALA A 172 -23.40 1.19 2.86
CA ALA A 172 -23.48 0.42 4.09
C ALA A 172 -22.97 1.25 5.28
N GLU A 173 -23.81 1.44 6.29
CA GLU A 173 -23.67 2.42 7.37
C GLU A 173 -22.51 2.17 8.37
N GLY A 174 -21.78 1.06 8.25
CA GLY A 174 -21.03 0.47 9.36
C GLY A 174 -19.49 0.57 9.39
N ASP A 175 -18.77 0.65 8.27
CA ASP A 175 -17.31 0.44 8.32
C ASP A 175 -16.52 1.33 7.33
N ARG A 176 -16.22 2.57 7.75
CA ARG A 176 -15.61 3.59 6.90
C ARG A 176 -14.08 3.56 6.99
N ASN A 177 -13.44 2.75 6.14
CA ASN A 177 -11.98 2.79 5.96
C ASN A 177 -11.49 4.18 5.48
N LEU A 178 -10.19 4.45 5.62
CA LEU A 178 -9.61 5.78 5.32
C LEU A 178 -9.77 6.17 3.84
N PHE A 179 -9.78 5.20 2.92
CA PHE A 179 -9.94 5.48 1.49
C PHE A 179 -11.38 5.76 1.08
N VAL A 180 -12.39 5.16 1.71
CA VAL A 180 -13.79 5.54 1.53
C VAL A 180 -14.00 7.00 1.92
N LYS A 181 -13.41 7.46 3.02
CA LYS A 181 -13.46 8.87 3.44
C LYS A 181 -12.77 9.80 2.44
N ALA A 182 -11.62 9.39 1.90
CA ALA A 182 -10.89 10.16 0.90
C ALA A 182 -11.65 10.23 -0.45
N LEU A 183 -12.26 9.12 -0.88
CA LEU A 183 -13.09 9.06 -2.09
C LEU A 183 -14.34 9.93 -1.96
N ALA A 184 -15.04 9.86 -0.82
CA ALA A 184 -16.19 10.71 -0.56
C ALA A 184 -15.82 12.19 -0.62
N ALA A 185 -14.66 12.58 -0.08
CA ALA A 185 -14.17 13.95 -0.15
C ALA A 185 -13.79 14.38 -1.58
N GLY A 186 -13.23 13.49 -2.39
CA GLY A 186 -12.88 13.77 -3.79
C GLY A 186 -14.10 13.99 -4.68
N ASP A 187 -15.15 13.17 -4.53
CA ASP A 187 -16.40 13.33 -5.29
C ASP A 187 -17.10 14.66 -4.98
N LEU A 188 -17.03 15.11 -3.71
CA LEU A 188 -17.56 16.40 -3.26
C LEU A 188 -16.82 17.59 -3.91
N GLU A 189 -15.50 17.50 -4.10
CA GLU A 189 -14.72 18.55 -4.77
C GLU A 189 -14.89 18.52 -6.30
N SER A 190 -15.27 17.40 -6.92
CA SER A 190 -15.56 17.32 -8.37
C SER A 190 -16.92 17.87 -8.80
N LYS A 191 -17.84 18.09 -7.85
CA LYS A 191 -19.20 18.58 -8.08
C LYS A 191 -19.34 20.10 -7.90
N ILE A 192 -18.24 20.78 -7.56
CA ILE A 192 -18.13 22.24 -7.41
C ILE A 192 -17.27 22.76 -8.56
#